data_AF-A0A453EQ14-F1
#
_entry.id   AF-A0A453EQ14-F1
#
_cell.length_a   1.000
_cell.length_b   1.000
_cell.length_c   1.000
_cell.angle_alpha   90.00
_cell.angle_beta   90.00
_cell.angle_gamma   90.00
#
_symmetry.space_group_name_H-M   'P 1'
#
loop_
_entity.id
_entity.type
_entity.pdbx_description
1 polymer ?
#
loop_
_entity_poly.entity_id
_entity_poly.type
_entity_poly.pdbx_seq_one_letter_code
_entity_poly.pdbx_strand_id
1 'polypeptide(L)'
;AILISPTFWYFDYEMLCCGIQLVVILCRSGGNWSTTYAPSPFYLTSKMRSLYLEGYDYSIFDLTKPDRVQIQVYGNSVQGRILQGESPTELITSYTGSTGRPPVLPRWITSGAVVGMQGGTEAVRRVWRQLQDHDVPVSAFWLQVRSEEINKRLRNTQLFFLFFLKQRQKTCLIH
;
A
#
# COMPACT_ATOMS: atom_id res chain seq x y z
N ALA A 1 45.78 37.66 -0.60
CA ALA A 1 44.70 37.66 -1.60
C ALA A 1 44.89 36.45 -2.50
N ILE A 2 43.89 35.56 -2.57
CA ILE A 2 43.38 34.86 -3.74
C ILE A 2 42.07 34.21 -3.26
N LEU A 3 40.97 34.73 -3.79
CA LEU A 3 39.62 34.21 -3.66
C LEU A 3 39.49 32.96 -4.54
N ILE A 4 38.78 31.93 -4.07
CA ILE A 4 38.15 30.93 -4.94
C ILE A 4 36.68 30.79 -4.52
N SER A 5 35.80 31.14 -5.45
CA SER A 5 34.34 31.12 -5.37
C SER A 5 33.78 29.73 -5.79
N PRO A 6 32.55 29.34 -5.36
CA PRO A 6 31.98 28.01 -5.53
C PRO A 6 30.93 27.92 -6.66
N THR A 7 30.95 26.84 -7.45
CA THR A 7 29.85 26.29 -8.30
C THR A 7 30.48 25.15 -9.11
N PHE A 8 29.95 23.92 -9.25
CA PHE A 8 28.65 23.55 -9.82
C PHE A 8 28.55 22.01 -9.66
N TRP A 9 27.51 21.48 -9.01
CA TRP A 9 27.27 20.04 -8.94
C TRP A 9 26.47 19.61 -10.18
N TYR A 10 27.12 18.92 -11.12
CA TYR A 10 26.44 18.13 -12.15
C TYR A 10 26.20 16.74 -11.55
N PHE A 11 24.97 16.47 -11.09
CA PHE A 11 24.56 15.12 -10.70
C PHE A 11 24.32 14.32 -11.99
N ASP A 12 25.24 13.41 -12.28
CA ASP A 12 25.24 12.57 -13.47
C ASP A 12 24.12 11.52 -13.39
N TYR A 13 23.17 11.55 -14.33
CA TYR A 13 22.05 10.60 -14.41
C TYR A 13 22.53 9.15 -14.65
N GLU A 14 23.70 8.97 -15.26
CA GLU A 14 24.33 7.66 -15.54
C GLU A 14 24.66 6.87 -14.26
N MET A 15 25.07 7.55 -13.17
CA MET A 15 25.36 6.89 -11.89
C MET A 15 24.10 6.36 -11.20
N LEU A 16 22.97 7.05 -11.38
CA LEU A 16 21.69 6.65 -10.77
C LEU A 16 21.14 5.38 -11.43
N CYS A 17 21.24 5.28 -12.76
CA CYS A 17 20.85 4.10 -13.53
C CYS A 17 21.73 2.88 -13.20
N CYS A 18 23.04 3.07 -13.06
CA CYS A 18 23.96 2.00 -12.69
C CYS A 18 23.65 1.47 -11.28
N GLY A 19 23.35 2.34 -10.32
CA GLY A 19 22.97 1.94 -8.96
C GLY A 19 21.68 1.12 -8.88
N ILE A 20 20.64 1.48 -9.66
CA ILE A 20 19.38 0.74 -9.71
C ILE A 20 19.56 -0.64 -10.36
N GLN A 21 20.30 -0.70 -11.47
CA GLN A 21 20.63 -1.95 -12.15
C GLN A 21 21.43 -2.89 -11.22
N LEU A 22 22.39 -2.34 -10.46
CA LEU A 22 23.22 -3.10 -9.52
C LEU A 22 22.37 -3.71 -8.39
N VAL A 23 21.41 -2.97 -7.83
CA VAL A 23 20.52 -3.47 -6.77
C VAL A 23 19.64 -4.61 -7.27
N VAL A 24 19.09 -4.51 -8.48
CA VAL A 24 18.29 -5.58 -9.08
C VAL A 24 19.10 -6.88 -9.20
N ILE A 25 20.35 -6.76 -9.64
CA ILE A 25 21.26 -7.90 -9.85
C ILE A 25 21.74 -8.49 -8.52
N LEU A 26 22.20 -7.66 -7.58
CA LEU A 26 22.76 -8.09 -6.30
C LEU A 26 21.69 -8.61 -5.33
N CYS A 27 20.52 -7.97 -5.29
CA CYS A 27 19.46 -8.29 -4.33
C CYS A 27 18.36 -9.17 -4.93
N ARG A 28 18.46 -9.57 -6.21
CA ARG A 28 17.47 -10.36 -6.94
C ARG A 28 16.03 -9.81 -6.78
N SER A 29 15.91 -8.48 -6.74
CA SER A 29 14.69 -7.75 -6.38
C SER A 29 13.85 -7.28 -7.56
N GLY A 30 14.25 -7.61 -8.80
CA GLY A 30 13.51 -7.23 -10.00
C GLY A 30 12.19 -7.99 -10.19
N GLY A 31 12.03 -9.14 -9.54
CA GLY A 31 10.87 -10.01 -9.72
C GLY A 31 10.75 -10.55 -11.15
N ASN A 32 9.54 -10.94 -11.53
CA ASN A 32 9.15 -11.33 -12.88
C ASN A 32 7.69 -10.90 -13.15
N TRP A 33 7.18 -11.22 -14.33
CA TRP A 33 5.83 -10.85 -14.78
C TRP A 33 4.69 -11.34 -13.87
N SER A 34 4.92 -12.37 -13.05
CA SER A 34 3.93 -12.93 -12.11
C SER A 34 4.17 -12.54 -10.66
N THR A 35 5.24 -11.80 -10.36
CA THR A 35 5.59 -11.41 -8.99
C THR A 35 4.62 -10.34 -8.49
N THR A 36 3.96 -10.63 -7.37
CA THR A 36 3.04 -9.72 -6.69
C THR A 36 3.07 -9.96 -5.18
N TYR A 37 2.84 -8.90 -4.39
CA TYR A 37 2.70 -8.99 -2.94
C TYR A 37 1.29 -9.45 -2.51
N ALA A 38 0.33 -9.46 -3.43
CA ALA A 38 -1.06 -9.80 -3.15
C ALA A 38 -1.62 -10.80 -4.18
N PRO A 39 -1.04 -12.00 -4.32
CA PRO A 39 -1.63 -13.04 -5.14
C PRO A 39 -2.92 -13.53 -4.49
N SER A 40 -3.95 -13.78 -5.31
CA SER A 40 -5.18 -14.44 -4.86
C SER A 40 -5.41 -15.68 -5.72
N PRO A 41 -5.63 -16.88 -5.13
CA PRO A 41 -5.82 -18.12 -5.88
C PRO A 41 -7.25 -18.19 -6.43
N PHE A 42 -7.63 -17.21 -7.26
CA PHE A 42 -8.94 -17.01 -7.86
C PHE A 42 -8.79 -16.65 -9.34
N TYR A 43 -9.60 -17.23 -10.22
CA TYR A 43 -9.76 -16.75 -11.59
C TYR A 43 -11.22 -16.79 -12.04
N LEU A 44 -11.54 -15.98 -13.06
CA LEU A 44 -12.84 -15.88 -13.71
C LEU A 44 -12.69 -16.02 -15.22
N THR A 45 -13.65 -16.68 -15.85
CA THR A 45 -13.66 -16.93 -17.30
C THR A 45 -14.76 -16.14 -17.99
N SER A 46 -14.63 -15.93 -19.30
CA SER A 46 -15.65 -15.29 -20.14
C SER A 46 -16.98 -16.08 -20.23
N LYS A 47 -16.99 -17.35 -19.81
CA LYS A 47 -18.18 -18.20 -19.74
C LYS A 47 -18.93 -18.09 -18.39
N MET A 48 -18.65 -17.03 -17.63
CA MET A 48 -19.22 -16.76 -16.31
C MET A 48 -19.04 -17.91 -15.31
N ARG A 49 -17.84 -18.48 -15.32
CA ARG A 49 -17.37 -19.44 -14.32
C ARG A 49 -16.18 -18.87 -13.59
N SER A 50 -16.11 -19.12 -12.29
CA SER A 50 -14.92 -18.84 -11.50
C SER A 50 -14.52 -20.04 -10.65
N LEU A 51 -13.25 -20.13 -10.32
CA LEU A 51 -12.73 -21.09 -9.35
C LEU A 51 -11.81 -20.36 -8.40
N TYR A 52 -11.90 -20.71 -7.11
CA TYR A 52 -10.88 -20.33 -6.15
C TYR A 52 -10.50 -21.47 -5.23
N LEU A 53 -9.28 -21.41 -4.72
CA LEU A 53 -8.79 -22.31 -3.68
C LEU A 53 -8.98 -21.67 -2.31
N GLU A 54 -9.25 -22.51 -1.32
CA GLU A 54 -9.27 -22.15 0.09
C GLU A 54 -7.93 -22.56 0.72
N GLY A 55 -7.38 -21.69 1.56
CA GLY A 55 -6.09 -21.90 2.21
C GLY A 55 -4.97 -21.03 1.66
N TYR A 56 -3.74 -21.35 2.08
CA TYR A 56 -2.54 -20.56 1.83
C TYR A 56 -1.40 -21.37 1.21
N ASP A 57 -1.68 -22.61 0.78
CA ASP A 57 -0.70 -23.46 0.15
C ASP A 57 -0.20 -22.83 -1.16
N TYR A 58 1.10 -22.98 -1.42
CA TYR A 58 1.69 -22.48 -2.65
C TYR A 58 1.02 -23.17 -3.84
N SER A 59 0.59 -22.36 -4.80
CA SER A 59 -0.13 -22.86 -5.97
C SER A 59 0.27 -22.13 -7.24
N ILE A 60 0.19 -22.85 -8.36
CA ILE A 60 0.50 -22.35 -9.70
C ILE A 60 -0.72 -22.58 -10.59
N PHE A 61 -1.22 -21.51 -11.19
CA PHE A 61 -2.33 -21.52 -12.13
C PHE A 61 -1.77 -21.34 -13.54
N ASP A 62 -1.75 -22.41 -14.33
CA ASP A 62 -1.37 -22.39 -15.73
C ASP A 62 -2.62 -22.24 -16.61
N LEU A 63 -2.74 -21.06 -17.23
CA LEU A 63 -3.82 -20.67 -18.13
C LEU A 63 -3.37 -20.64 -19.60
N THR A 64 -2.20 -21.21 -19.92
CA THR A 64 -1.62 -21.13 -21.27
C THR A 64 -2.29 -22.06 -22.28
N LYS A 65 -2.99 -23.10 -21.80
CA LYS A 65 -3.68 -24.07 -22.66
C LYS A 65 -5.07 -23.53 -23.04
N PRO A 66 -5.44 -23.56 -24.34
CA PRO A 66 -6.71 -23.02 -24.79
C PRO A 66 -7.93 -23.86 -24.35
N ASP A 67 -7.71 -25.14 -24.02
CA ASP A 67 -8.76 -26.12 -23.73
C ASP A 67 -8.94 -26.42 -22.24
N ARG A 68 -7.99 -26.02 -21.38
CA ARG A 68 -7.99 -26.38 -19.97
C ARG A 68 -7.22 -25.38 -19.11
N VAL A 69 -7.57 -25.35 -17.82
CA VAL A 69 -6.78 -24.69 -16.78
C VAL A 69 -6.10 -25.76 -15.95
N GLN A 70 -4.79 -25.64 -15.73
CA GLN A 70 -4.05 -26.56 -14.86
C GLN A 70 -3.67 -25.84 -13.58
N ILE A 71 -3.99 -26.45 -12.43
CA ILE A 71 -3.68 -25.90 -11.11
C ILE A 71 -2.80 -26.92 -10.40
N GLN A 72 -1.59 -26.48 -10.02
CA GLN A 72 -0.68 -27.26 -9.18
C GLN A 72 -0.75 -26.68 -7.77
N VAL A 73 -0.96 -27.54 -6.77
CA VAL A 73 -1.03 -27.14 -5.35
C VAL A 73 0.01 -27.95 -4.59
N TYR A 74 0.86 -27.24 -3.85
CA TYR A 74 1.93 -27.82 -3.04
C TYR A 74 1.43 -27.95 -1.60
N GLY A 75 0.53 -28.90 -1.38
CA GLY A 75 -0.07 -29.20 -0.08
C GLY A 75 -0.59 -30.63 -0.05
N ASN A 76 -0.96 -31.11 1.14
CA ASN A 76 -1.43 -32.50 1.33
C ASN A 76 -2.89 -32.70 0.93
N SER A 77 -3.64 -31.61 0.80
CA SER A 77 -5.05 -31.60 0.40
C SER A 77 -5.36 -30.29 -0.29
N VAL A 78 -6.32 -30.29 -1.20
CA VAL A 78 -6.82 -29.07 -1.84
C VAL A 78 -8.30 -28.89 -1.53
N GLN A 79 -8.66 -27.68 -1.13
CA GLN A 79 -10.05 -27.25 -0.99
C GLN A 79 -10.28 -26.04 -1.89
N GLY A 80 -11.47 -25.94 -2.45
CA GLY A 80 -11.81 -24.87 -3.37
C GLY A 80 -13.24 -25.00 -3.82
N ARG A 81 -13.72 -23.95 -4.49
CA ARG A 81 -15.10 -23.88 -4.98
C ARG A 81 -15.11 -23.42 -6.42
N ILE A 82 -16.04 -24.01 -7.18
CA ILE A 82 -16.37 -23.59 -8.53
C ILE A 82 -17.71 -22.87 -8.45
N LEU A 83 -17.75 -21.65 -8.96
CA LEU A 83 -18.94 -20.83 -9.02
C LEU A 83 -19.34 -20.66 -10.49
N GLN A 84 -20.65 -20.65 -10.73
CA GLN A 84 -21.28 -20.26 -11.99
C GLN A 84 -22.22 -19.09 -11.66
N GLY A 85 -22.30 -18.11 -12.54
CA GLY A 85 -23.23 -17.00 -12.42
C GLY A 85 -23.64 -16.49 -13.79
N GLU A 86 -24.52 -15.48 -13.79
CA GLU A 86 -25.01 -14.81 -14.99
C GLU A 86 -24.22 -13.53 -15.30
N SER A 87 -23.46 -13.03 -14.31
CA SER A 87 -22.63 -11.83 -14.47
C SER A 87 -21.32 -11.88 -13.65
N PRO A 88 -20.29 -11.12 -14.03
CA PRO A 88 -19.07 -11.00 -13.22
C PRO A 88 -19.34 -10.47 -11.81
N THR A 89 -20.29 -9.53 -11.67
CA THR A 89 -20.66 -8.95 -10.38
C THR A 89 -21.21 -10.00 -9.42
N GLU A 90 -22.05 -10.92 -9.90
CA GLU A 90 -22.60 -12.01 -9.10
C GLU A 90 -21.49 -12.96 -8.60
N LEU A 91 -20.56 -13.34 -9.47
CA LEU A 91 -19.43 -14.20 -9.13
C LEU A 91 -18.55 -13.57 -8.05
N ILE A 92 -18.21 -12.28 -8.21
CA ILE A 92 -17.44 -11.53 -7.19
C ILE A 92 -18.24 -11.37 -5.89
N THR A 93 -19.55 -11.17 -5.98
CA THR A 93 -20.44 -11.09 -4.81
C THR A 93 -20.44 -12.39 -4.02
N SER A 94 -20.51 -13.53 -4.71
CA SER A 94 -20.45 -14.87 -4.10
C SER A 94 -19.06 -15.17 -3.52
N TYR A 95 -17.99 -14.85 -4.26
CA TYR A 95 -16.61 -15.01 -3.81
C TYR A 95 -16.33 -14.22 -2.53
N THR A 96 -16.62 -12.91 -2.53
CA THR A 96 -16.44 -12.04 -1.35
C THR A 96 -17.41 -12.37 -0.21
N GLY A 97 -18.54 -13.01 -0.50
CA GLY A 97 -19.41 -13.56 0.54
C GLY A 97 -18.72 -14.65 1.38
N SER A 98 -17.76 -15.37 0.79
CA SER A 98 -17.00 -16.42 1.47
C SER A 98 -15.66 -15.94 2.02
N THR A 99 -14.96 -15.04 1.31
CA THR A 99 -13.63 -14.54 1.72
C THR A 99 -13.66 -13.29 2.60
N GLY A 100 -14.81 -12.62 2.66
CA GLY A 100 -15.01 -11.39 3.43
C GLY A 100 -15.10 -10.15 2.55
N ARG A 101 -15.77 -9.12 3.09
CA ARG A 101 -15.94 -7.82 2.43
C ARG A 101 -15.28 -6.72 3.25
N PRO A 102 -14.53 -5.81 2.62
CA PRO A 102 -13.98 -4.65 3.32
C PRO A 102 -15.11 -3.80 3.94
N PRO A 103 -14.87 -3.20 5.11
CA PRO A 103 -15.83 -2.27 5.71
C PRO A 103 -15.93 -0.98 4.87
N VAL A 104 -17.01 -0.24 5.09
CA VAL A 104 -17.19 1.08 4.48
C VAL A 104 -16.10 2.03 4.97
N LEU A 105 -15.53 2.78 4.03
CA LEU A 105 -14.50 3.77 4.33
C LEU A 105 -15.06 4.88 5.23
N PRO A 106 -14.32 5.32 6.27
CA PRO A 106 -14.73 6.45 7.09
C PRO A 106 -14.85 7.75 6.29
N ARG A 107 -15.88 8.56 6.54
CA ARG A 107 -16.15 9.79 5.76
C ARG A 107 -15.01 10.81 5.72
N TRP A 108 -14.12 10.83 6.71
CA TRP A 108 -13.00 11.76 6.74
C TRP A 108 -11.96 11.47 5.65
N ILE A 109 -11.81 10.23 5.18
CA ILE A 109 -10.77 9.91 4.18
C ILE A 109 -11.05 10.60 2.84
N THR A 110 -12.34 10.83 2.53
CA THR A 110 -12.79 11.45 1.29
C THR A 110 -12.85 12.98 1.38
N SER A 111 -12.55 13.59 2.53
CA SER A 111 -12.65 15.04 2.71
C SER A 111 -11.43 15.83 2.24
N GLY A 112 -10.39 15.16 1.72
CA GLY A 112 -9.15 15.79 1.30
C GLY A 112 -8.00 14.79 1.13
N ALA A 113 -6.83 15.30 0.76
CA ALA A 113 -5.64 14.48 0.58
C ALA A 113 -5.06 13.96 1.91
N VAL A 114 -4.50 12.74 1.89
CA VAL A 114 -3.65 12.23 2.98
C VAL A 114 -2.20 12.53 2.65
N VAL A 115 -1.54 13.36 3.46
CA VAL A 115 -0.18 13.84 3.18
C VAL A 115 0.83 12.95 3.91
N GLY A 116 1.61 12.18 3.14
CA GLY A 116 2.73 11.39 3.67
C GLY A 116 3.92 12.26 4.01
N MET A 117 4.39 12.24 5.26
CA MET A 117 5.45 13.12 5.76
C MET A 117 6.40 12.39 6.71
N GLN A 118 7.66 12.84 6.72
CA GLN A 118 8.69 12.44 7.69
C GLN A 118 9.46 13.69 8.15
N GLY A 119 10.32 13.58 9.17
CA GLY A 119 11.17 14.69 9.63
C GLY A 119 10.65 15.49 10.84
N GLY A 120 9.75 14.89 11.63
CA GLY A 120 9.33 15.43 12.93
C GLY A 120 8.32 16.60 12.86
N THR A 121 7.91 17.07 14.04
CA THR A 121 6.75 17.97 14.20
C THR A 121 6.89 19.30 13.48
N GLU A 122 8.07 19.94 13.52
CA GLU A 122 8.25 21.27 12.92
C GLU A 122 8.19 21.22 11.38
N ALA A 123 8.70 20.16 10.77
CA ALA A 123 8.59 19.96 9.33
C ALA A 123 7.12 19.81 8.90
N VAL A 124 6.35 18.99 9.64
CA VAL A 124 4.91 18.80 9.40
C VAL A 124 4.15 20.11 9.56
N ARG A 125 4.44 20.90 10.61
CA ARG A 125 3.77 22.19 10.84
C ARG A 125 4.05 23.23 9.75
N ARG A 126 5.27 23.25 9.19
CA ARG A 126 5.61 24.13 8.07
C ARG A 126 4.82 23.75 6.81
N VAL A 127 4.82 22.47 6.45
CA VAL A 127 4.08 21.97 5.27
C VAL A 127 2.57 22.17 5.45
N TRP A 128 2.05 21.94 6.65
CA TRP A 128 0.66 22.24 6.97
C TRP A 128 0.29 23.69 6.68
N ARG A 129 1.09 24.66 7.14
CA ARG A 129 0.86 26.09 6.87
C ARG A 129 0.84 26.39 5.37
N GLN A 130 1.82 25.88 4.64
CA GLN A 130 1.87 26.07 3.18
C GLN A 130 0.62 25.50 2.48
N LEU A 131 0.14 24.33 2.90
CA LEU A 131 -1.06 23.73 2.33
C LEU A 131 -2.33 24.55 2.65
N GLN A 132 -2.39 25.14 3.84
CA GLN A 132 -3.46 26.08 4.21
C GLN A 132 -3.40 27.37 3.39
N ASP A 133 -2.21 27.94 3.19
CA ASP A 133 -2.01 29.17 2.41
C ASP A 133 -2.42 28.99 0.93
N HIS A 134 -2.48 27.74 0.46
CA HIS A 134 -2.91 27.37 -0.90
C HIS A 134 -4.31 26.74 -0.96
N ASP A 135 -5.10 26.83 0.12
CA ASP A 135 -6.47 26.28 0.20
C ASP A 135 -6.58 24.80 -0.18
N VAL A 136 -5.53 24.00 0.08
CA VAL A 136 -5.51 22.58 -0.24
C VAL A 136 -6.33 21.79 0.81
N PRO A 137 -7.40 21.08 0.42
CA PRO A 137 -8.15 20.25 1.35
C PRO A 137 -7.33 19.03 1.77
N VAL A 138 -7.04 18.92 3.06
CA VAL A 138 -6.27 17.83 3.66
C VAL A 138 -7.13 17.09 4.66
N SER A 139 -7.20 15.75 4.52
CA SER A 139 -7.94 14.88 5.43
C SER A 139 -7.09 14.37 6.59
N ALA A 140 -5.82 14.05 6.34
CA ALA A 140 -4.91 13.52 7.35
C ALA A 140 -3.43 13.69 6.97
N PHE A 141 -2.55 13.51 7.96
CA PHE A 141 -1.12 13.32 7.75
C PHE A 141 -0.74 11.88 8.09
N TRP A 142 0.00 11.22 7.19
CA TRP A 142 0.58 9.91 7.44
C TRP A 142 2.07 10.07 7.76
N LEU A 143 2.42 9.86 9.04
CA LEU A 143 3.77 10.08 9.53
C LEU A 143 4.51 8.75 9.70
N GLN A 144 5.47 8.48 8.83
CA GLN A 144 6.33 7.31 8.96
C GLN A 144 7.60 7.70 9.73
N VAL A 145 7.69 7.27 10.99
CA VAL A 145 8.83 7.55 11.87
C VAL A 145 9.75 6.32 12.02
N ARG A 146 11.07 6.54 12.11
CA ARG A 146 12.03 5.46 12.41
C ARG A 146 11.99 5.13 13.90
N SER A 147 12.00 3.83 14.24
CA SER A 147 11.88 3.31 15.62
C SER A 147 12.93 3.90 16.59
N GLU A 148 14.15 4.15 16.13
CA GLU A 148 15.25 4.70 16.95
C GLU A 148 14.96 6.12 17.48
N GLU A 149 14.09 6.87 16.82
CA GLU A 149 13.73 8.24 17.21
C GLU A 149 12.63 8.25 18.29
N ILE A 150 11.91 7.13 18.46
CA ILE A 150 10.85 6.94 19.47
C ILE A 150 11.45 6.63 20.84
N ASN A 151 12.56 5.89 20.89
CA ASN A 151 13.19 5.41 22.14
C ASN A 151 13.85 6.51 23.00
N LYS A 152 14.06 7.72 22.46
CA LYS A 152 14.57 8.83 23.28
C LYS A 152 13.49 9.61 24.02
N ARG A 153 12.18 9.34 23.84
CA ARG A 153 11.16 10.23 24.43
C ARG A 153 9.87 9.66 24.99
N LEU A 154 9.52 8.38 24.82
CA LEU A 154 8.22 7.88 25.32
C LEU A 154 8.31 6.50 25.94
N ARG A 155 8.44 6.45 27.28
CA ARG A 155 8.32 5.23 28.10
C ARG A 155 6.89 4.72 28.31
N ASN A 156 5.85 5.32 27.69
CA ASN A 156 4.45 4.99 28.03
C ASN A 156 3.45 4.98 26.86
N THR A 157 3.86 4.68 25.63
CA THR A 157 2.88 4.52 24.53
C THR A 157 3.18 3.29 23.70
N GLN A 158 2.36 2.25 23.88
CA GLN A 158 2.31 1.09 22.99
C GLN A 158 2.04 1.54 21.55
N LEU A 159 2.76 0.89 20.63
CA LEU A 159 2.69 1.04 19.18
C LEU A 159 1.24 1.01 18.66
N PHE A 160 0.78 2.09 18.02
CA PHE A 160 -0.38 2.06 17.12
C PHE A 160 -0.11 2.93 15.89
N PHE A 161 -0.21 2.31 14.70
CA PHE A 161 -0.19 2.95 13.39
C PHE A 161 -1.47 3.80 13.19
N LEU A 162 -1.35 4.91 12.46
CA LEU A 162 -2.29 6.05 12.27
C LEU A 162 -2.35 7.04 13.46
N PHE A 163 -1.66 8.18 13.34
CA PHE A 163 -1.90 9.35 14.18
C PHE A 163 -2.89 10.31 13.49
N PHE A 164 -4.09 10.43 14.06
CA PHE A 164 -4.99 11.56 13.78
C PHE A 164 -4.56 12.77 14.60
N LEU A 165 -4.26 13.89 13.93
CA LEU A 165 -4.32 15.19 14.59
C LEU A 165 -5.80 15.61 14.72
N LYS A 166 -6.45 15.16 15.79
CA LYS A 166 -7.77 15.66 16.17
C LYS A 166 -7.62 17.07 16.75
N GLN A 167 -7.94 18.10 15.97
CA GLN A 167 -8.13 19.46 16.49
C GLN A 167 -9.32 19.46 17.46
N ARG A 168 -9.06 19.65 18.75
CA ARG A 168 -10.09 20.05 19.73
C ARG A 168 -10.43 21.52 19.45
N GLN A 169 -11.48 21.77 18.67
CA GLN A 169 -12.28 22.99 18.85
C GLN A 169 -13.50 22.63 19.70
N LYS A 170 -13.43 22.95 21.00
CA LYS A 170 -14.59 23.28 21.81
C LYS A 170 -14.17 24.39 22.76
N THR A 171 -14.55 25.61 22.40
CA THR A 171 -14.82 26.70 23.34
C THR A 171 -15.80 26.17 24.38
N CYS A 172 -15.34 26.05 25.63
CA CYS A 172 -16.21 25.82 26.77
C CYS A 172 -16.43 27.18 27.42
N LEU A 173 -17.59 27.79 27.16
CA LEU A 173 -18.13 28.86 28.00
C LEU A 173 -18.50 28.21 29.34
N ILE A 174 -17.86 28.67 30.39
CA ILE A 174 -18.19 28.33 31.78
C ILE A 174 -19.35 29.26 32.17
N HIS A 175 -20.49 28.68 32.48
CA HIS A 175 -21.45 29.21 33.45
C HIS A 175 -21.39 28.30 34.68
#